data_AF-A0A8C9UW43-F1
#
_entry.id   AF-A0A8C9UW43-F1
#
_cell.length_a   1.000
_cell.length_b   1.000
_cell.length_c   1.000
_cell.angle_alpha   90.00
_cell.angle_beta   90.00
_cell.angle_gamma   90.00
#
_symmetry.space_group_name_H-M   'P 1'
#
loop_
_entity.id
_entity.type
_entity.pdbx_description
1 polymer ?
#
loop_
_entity_poly.entity_id
_entity_poly.type
_entity_poly.pdbx_seq_one_letter_code
_entity_poly.pdbx_strand_id
1 'polypeptide(L)'
;SGTSHSPIKHLLHFLPKVKSSMVSLNNNGYEDIVIAINPSVPENETLIQSIKEMVTEASTYLFHATERRVYFRNVSILIPVTWESKSEYLMPKQESYDQADVIVADPYLKYGDDPYTLQYGQCGEKGQYIHFTPNFLLTDNMSIYGPRGRDIYFIFMFLLPMGVKTHKIVIESIFKIFKKKK
;
A
#
# COMPACT_ATOMS: atom_id res chain seq x y z
N SER A 1 -64.24 -4.36 2.14
CA SER A 1 -63.19 -5.32 2.54
C SER A 1 -61.86 -4.75 2.09
N GLY A 2 -61.01 -4.39 3.05
CA GLY A 2 -59.77 -3.66 2.79
C GLY A 2 -58.70 -4.53 2.12
N THR A 3 -58.03 -3.96 1.13
CA THR A 3 -56.77 -4.48 0.60
C THR A 3 -55.66 -3.54 1.03
N SER A 4 -54.85 -4.06 1.94
CA SER A 4 -53.66 -3.45 2.54
C SER A 4 -52.72 -2.85 1.49
N HIS A 5 -52.50 -1.54 1.60
CA HIS A 5 -51.36 -0.86 0.99
C HIS A 5 -50.13 -1.21 1.84
N SER A 6 -49.18 -1.96 1.28
CA SER A 6 -47.86 -2.17 1.88
C SER A 6 -46.84 -1.30 1.14
N PRO A 7 -46.18 -0.33 1.80
CA PRO A 7 -45.13 0.45 1.15
C PRO A 7 -43.87 -0.41 1.08
N ILE A 8 -43.41 -0.68 -0.15
CA ILE A 8 -42.11 -1.30 -0.42
C ILE A 8 -41.05 -0.38 0.19
N LYS A 9 -40.55 -0.76 1.37
CA LYS A 9 -39.37 -0.14 1.99
C LYS A 9 -38.19 -0.40 1.06
N HIS A 10 -37.70 0.67 0.43
CA HIS A 10 -36.38 0.72 -0.19
C HIS A 10 -35.33 0.32 0.86
N LEU A 11 -34.97 -0.96 0.88
CA LEU A 11 -33.80 -1.44 1.58
C LEU A 11 -32.59 -1.06 0.73
N LEU A 12 -32.08 0.17 0.91
CA LEU A 12 -30.71 0.48 0.54
C LEU A 12 -29.82 -0.43 1.39
N HIS A 13 -29.43 -1.56 0.83
CA HIS A 13 -28.29 -2.31 1.32
C HIS A 13 -27.09 -1.38 1.18
N PHE A 14 -26.66 -0.78 2.29
CA PHE A 14 -25.29 -0.31 2.43
C PHE A 14 -24.41 -1.56 2.31
N LEU A 15 -24.03 -1.91 1.07
CA LEU A 15 -22.97 -2.87 0.87
C LEU A 15 -21.74 -2.27 1.56
N PRO A 16 -21.12 -2.96 2.54
CA PRO A 16 -19.84 -2.52 3.04
C PRO A 16 -18.92 -2.41 1.83
N LYS A 17 -18.41 -1.20 1.57
CA LYS A 17 -17.47 -0.96 0.48
C LYS A 17 -16.29 -1.89 0.73
N VAL A 18 -16.22 -2.99 -0.03
CA VAL A 18 -15.13 -3.95 0.07
C VAL A 18 -13.86 -3.14 -0.24
N LYS A 19 -12.95 -3.07 0.74
CA LYS A 19 -11.63 -2.51 0.56
C LYS A 19 -10.85 -3.43 -0.37
N SER A 20 -11.07 -3.27 -1.67
CA SER A 20 -10.31 -3.98 -2.69
C SER A 20 -9.10 -3.12 -3.02
N SER A 21 -7.92 -3.63 -2.69
CA SER A 21 -6.70 -3.19 -3.34
C SER A 21 -6.86 -3.31 -4.86
N MET A 22 -6.26 -2.37 -5.58
CA MET A 22 -6.26 -2.35 -7.05
C MET A 22 -4.99 -3.00 -7.64
N VAL A 23 -4.13 -3.57 -6.79
CA VAL A 23 -2.87 -4.16 -7.22
C VAL A 23 -3.11 -5.29 -8.21
N SER A 24 -2.47 -5.16 -9.37
CA SER A 24 -2.52 -6.16 -10.43
C SER A 24 -1.11 -6.52 -10.89
N LEU A 25 -0.93 -7.75 -11.36
CA LEU A 25 0.32 -8.19 -11.98
C LEU A 25 0.17 -8.11 -13.50
N ASN A 26 0.90 -7.19 -14.12
CA ASN A 26 0.84 -6.96 -15.56
C ASN A 26 2.24 -7.10 -16.18
N ASN A 27 2.42 -8.03 -17.11
CA ASN A 27 3.72 -8.31 -17.72
C ASN A 27 4.86 -8.44 -16.68
N ASN A 28 4.59 -9.14 -15.57
CA ASN A 28 5.46 -9.35 -14.41
C ASN A 28 5.79 -8.12 -13.55
N GLY A 29 5.21 -6.96 -13.82
CA GLY A 29 5.28 -5.79 -12.94
C GLY A 29 4.02 -5.71 -12.11
N TYR A 30 4.14 -5.57 -10.79
CA TYR A 30 3.00 -5.15 -9.98
C TYR A 30 2.73 -3.66 -10.21
N GLU A 31 1.49 -3.36 -10.55
CA GLU A 31 0.98 -2.02 -10.82
C GLU A 31 -0.02 -1.62 -9.75
N ASP A 32 -0.22 -0.30 -9.61
CA ASP A 32 -1.26 0.33 -8.79
C ASP A 32 -1.18 0.02 -7.29
N ILE A 33 0.05 -0.17 -6.79
CA ILE A 33 0.31 -0.23 -5.35
C ILE A 33 0.12 1.15 -4.76
N VAL A 34 -0.72 1.28 -3.74
CA VAL A 34 -0.98 2.56 -3.07
C VAL A 34 -0.40 2.56 -1.66
N ILE A 35 0.53 3.49 -1.41
CA ILE A 35 1.10 3.77 -0.09
C ILE A 35 0.50 5.08 0.40
N ALA A 36 -0.11 5.10 1.58
CA ALA A 36 -0.74 6.29 2.12
C ALA A 36 -0.15 6.70 3.48
N ILE A 37 0.22 7.98 3.60
CA ILE A 37 0.70 8.57 4.86
C ILE A 37 -0.51 9.15 5.61
N ASN A 38 -0.67 8.80 6.88
CA ASN A 38 -1.76 9.27 7.71
C ASN A 38 -1.62 10.78 8.01
N PRO A 39 -2.71 11.57 8.01
CA PRO A 39 -2.67 12.98 8.38
C PRO A 39 -2.08 13.32 9.76
N SER A 40 -2.06 12.37 10.70
CA SER A 40 -1.44 12.53 12.02
C SER A 40 0.09 12.55 11.99
N VAL A 41 0.69 11.99 10.93
CA VAL A 41 2.15 11.94 10.78
C VAL A 41 2.67 13.33 10.42
N PRO A 42 3.64 13.89 11.19
CA PRO A 42 4.21 15.20 10.90
C PRO A 42 5.00 15.19 9.59
N GLU A 43 5.03 16.32 8.90
CA GLU A 43 5.77 16.47 7.65
C GLU A 43 7.27 16.27 7.87
N ASN A 44 7.83 15.36 7.07
CA ASN A 44 9.26 15.08 7.07
C ASN A 44 9.68 14.69 5.65
N GLU A 45 10.55 15.49 5.03
CA GLU A 45 11.00 15.28 3.64
C GLU A 45 11.77 13.97 3.48
N THR A 46 12.47 13.53 4.53
CA THR A 46 13.23 12.27 4.52
C THR A 46 12.32 11.04 4.52
N LEU A 47 11.07 11.17 4.98
CA LEU A 47 10.12 10.04 5.02
C LEU A 47 9.73 9.58 3.61
N ILE A 48 9.46 10.52 2.69
CA ILE A 48 9.14 10.18 1.30
C ILE A 48 10.32 9.46 0.65
N GLN A 49 11.54 9.96 0.91
CA GLN A 49 12.75 9.37 0.37
C GLN A 49 12.97 7.94 0.91
N SER A 50 12.80 7.75 2.21
CA SER A 50 12.88 6.42 2.83
C SER A 50 11.83 5.45 2.26
N ILE A 51 10.58 5.89 2.04
CA ILE A 51 9.56 5.06 1.39
C ILE A 51 9.99 4.65 -0.03
N LYS A 52 10.57 5.57 -0.81
CA LYS A 52 11.08 5.26 -2.15
C LYS A 52 12.21 4.24 -2.11
N GLU A 53 13.17 4.41 -1.20
CA GLU A 53 14.28 3.48 -1.00
C GLU A 53 13.77 2.09 -0.61
N MET A 54 12.89 2.04 0.39
CA MET A 54 12.24 0.82 0.88
C MET A 54 11.55 0.04 -0.25
N VAL A 55 10.72 0.70 -1.06
CA VAL A 55 10.04 0.07 -2.20
C VAL A 55 11.04 -0.37 -3.28
N THR A 56 12.08 0.41 -3.53
CA THR A 56 13.11 0.10 -4.55
C THR A 56 13.92 -1.13 -4.15
N GLU A 57 14.33 -1.22 -2.88
CA GLU A 57 15.02 -2.38 -2.33
C GLU A 57 14.13 -3.62 -2.36
N ALA A 58 12.87 -3.50 -1.92
CA ALA A 58 11.91 -4.59 -1.96
C ALA A 58 11.65 -5.09 -3.38
N SER A 59 11.54 -4.18 -4.36
CA SER A 59 11.41 -4.51 -5.78
C SER A 59 12.63 -5.26 -6.31
N THR A 60 13.84 -4.81 -5.94
CA THR A 60 15.11 -5.45 -6.30
C THR A 60 15.20 -6.86 -5.72
N TYR A 61 14.84 -7.01 -4.46
CA TYR A 61 14.83 -8.31 -3.79
C TYR A 61 13.80 -9.26 -4.43
N LEU A 62 12.56 -8.81 -4.65
CA LEU A 62 11.51 -9.57 -5.34
C LEU A 62 11.98 -10.03 -6.71
N PHE A 63 12.66 -9.15 -7.45
CA PHE A 63 13.26 -9.49 -8.73
C PHE A 63 14.28 -10.61 -8.60
N HIS A 64 15.24 -10.53 -7.67
CA HIS A 64 16.22 -11.60 -7.48
C HIS A 64 15.61 -12.91 -6.96
N ALA A 65 14.72 -12.85 -5.98
CA ALA A 65 14.07 -14.01 -5.38
C ALA A 65 13.17 -14.77 -6.36
N THR A 66 12.61 -14.06 -7.34
CA THR A 66 11.78 -14.66 -8.40
C THR A 66 12.57 -15.01 -9.67
N GLU A 67 13.90 -15.19 -9.56
CA GLU A 67 14.79 -15.46 -10.70
C GLU A 67 14.66 -14.42 -11.82
N ARG A 68 14.63 -13.14 -11.44
CA ARG A 68 14.56 -11.97 -12.32
C ARG A 68 13.25 -11.86 -13.09
N ARG A 69 12.13 -12.26 -12.47
CA ARG A 69 10.82 -12.30 -13.14
C ARG A 69 9.93 -11.15 -12.72
N VAL A 70 9.75 -10.94 -11.43
CA VAL A 70 8.71 -10.03 -10.90
C VAL A 70 9.33 -8.82 -10.21
N TYR A 71 8.71 -7.65 -10.35
CA TYR A 71 9.17 -6.40 -9.74
C TYR A 71 7.99 -5.45 -9.49
N PHE A 72 8.21 -4.40 -8.70
CA PHE A 72 7.24 -3.30 -8.58
C PHE A 72 7.43 -2.33 -9.74
N ARG A 73 6.38 -2.11 -10.50
CA ARG A 73 6.40 -1.25 -11.69
C ARG A 73 5.79 0.12 -11.42
N ASN A 74 4.65 0.21 -10.75
CA ASN A 74 3.99 1.49 -10.46
C ASN A 74 3.52 1.51 -9.00
N VAL A 75 4.01 2.50 -8.27
CA VAL A 75 3.70 2.74 -6.86
C VAL A 75 3.31 4.20 -6.67
N SER A 76 2.15 4.38 -6.06
CA SER A 76 1.54 5.68 -5.80
C SER A 76 1.67 6.03 -4.33
N ILE A 77 2.30 7.17 -4.01
CA ILE A 77 2.39 7.67 -2.63
C ILE A 77 1.34 8.76 -2.43
N LEU A 78 0.37 8.53 -1.54
CA LEU A 78 -0.63 9.50 -1.13
C LEU A 78 -0.10 10.36 0.02
N ILE A 79 0.09 11.65 -0.25
CA ILE A 79 0.48 12.67 0.72
C ILE A 79 -0.76 13.22 1.42
N PRO A 80 -0.77 13.33 2.76
CA PRO A 80 -1.90 13.83 3.51
C PRO A 80 -2.15 15.30 3.24
N VAL A 81 -3.40 15.72 3.46
CA VAL A 81 -3.83 17.12 3.30
C VAL A 81 -3.20 18.07 4.32
N THR A 82 -2.64 17.54 5.40
CA THR A 82 -1.99 18.29 6.48
C THR A 82 -0.59 18.78 6.13
N TRP A 83 0.08 18.15 5.17
CA TRP A 83 1.41 18.57 4.71
C TRP A 83 1.30 19.76 3.75
N GLU A 84 2.41 20.43 3.44
CA GLU A 84 2.46 21.51 2.44
C GLU A 84 2.32 20.96 1.01
N SER A 85 1.77 21.77 0.11
CA SER A 85 1.57 21.37 -1.29
C SER A 85 2.80 21.74 -2.11
N LYS A 86 3.43 20.76 -2.75
CA LYS A 86 4.54 20.97 -3.66
C LYS A 86 4.07 20.88 -5.12
N SER A 87 4.74 21.59 -6.03
CA SER A 87 4.40 21.62 -7.46
C SER A 87 4.56 20.25 -8.15
N GLU A 88 5.39 19.38 -7.59
CA GLU A 88 5.65 18.01 -8.04
C GLU A 88 4.50 17.03 -7.73
N TYR A 89 3.54 17.41 -6.87
CA TYR A 89 2.44 16.53 -6.48
C TYR A 89 1.31 16.54 -7.50
N LEU A 90 0.93 15.34 -7.94
CA LEU A 90 -0.19 15.14 -8.84
C LEU A 90 -1.50 15.06 -8.05
N MET A 91 -2.64 15.35 -8.69
CA MET A 91 -3.94 15.10 -8.07
C MET A 91 -4.30 13.61 -8.22
N PRO A 92 -4.62 12.89 -7.13
CA PRO A 92 -5.06 11.50 -7.21
C PRO A 92 -6.38 11.44 -7.96
N LYS A 93 -6.49 10.48 -8.89
CA LYS A 93 -7.70 10.30 -9.71
C LYS A 93 -8.59 9.22 -9.13
N GLN A 94 -7.98 8.13 -8.68
CA GLN A 94 -8.67 6.94 -8.18
C GLN A 94 -8.14 6.48 -6.83
N GLU A 95 -6.89 6.85 -6.52
CA GLU A 95 -6.17 6.46 -5.32
C GLU A 95 -6.80 7.12 -4.08
N SER A 96 -7.09 6.30 -3.06
CA SER A 96 -7.67 6.78 -1.80
C SER A 96 -7.06 6.06 -0.60
N TYR A 97 -7.08 6.73 0.56
CA TYR A 97 -6.53 6.18 1.80
C TYR A 97 -7.20 4.85 2.19
N ASP A 98 -8.51 4.70 1.95
CA ASP A 98 -9.26 3.49 2.27
C ASP A 98 -8.87 2.28 1.42
N GLN A 99 -8.23 2.51 0.27
CA GLN A 99 -7.78 1.49 -0.67
C GLN A 99 -6.26 1.28 -0.62
N ALA A 100 -5.58 1.92 0.34
CA ALA A 100 -4.13 1.82 0.46
C ALA A 100 -3.70 0.38 0.82
N ASP A 101 -2.73 -0.13 0.06
CA ASP A 101 -2.05 -1.39 0.33
C ASP A 101 -1.10 -1.27 1.50
N VAL A 102 -0.51 -0.09 1.65
CA VAL A 102 0.45 0.23 2.71
C VAL A 102 0.04 1.52 3.38
N ILE A 103 0.02 1.53 4.71
CA ILE A 103 -0.30 2.69 5.52
C ILE A 103 0.92 3.04 6.37
N VAL A 104 1.31 4.31 6.33
CA VAL A 104 2.31 4.89 7.24
C VAL A 104 1.57 5.73 8.26
N ALA A 105 1.55 5.29 9.53
CA ALA A 105 0.82 5.96 10.60
C ALA A 105 1.50 5.76 11.96
N ASP A 106 0.93 6.39 12.99
CA ASP A 106 1.43 6.27 14.37
C ASP A 106 1.46 4.81 14.87
N PRO A 107 2.38 4.48 15.78
CA PRO A 107 2.49 3.15 16.35
C PRO A 107 1.20 2.72 17.05
N TYR A 108 0.84 1.45 16.90
CA TYR A 108 -0.29 0.87 17.62
C TYR A 108 0.18 0.28 18.95
N LEU A 109 -0.57 0.47 20.05
CA LEU A 109 -0.18 0.06 21.40
C LEU A 109 0.34 -1.39 21.52
N LYS A 110 -0.22 -2.31 20.73
CA LYS A 110 0.15 -3.73 20.73
C LYS A 110 1.44 -4.04 19.94
N TYR A 111 1.74 -3.26 18.91
CA TYR A 111 2.79 -3.57 17.93
C TYR A 111 3.97 -2.59 17.99
N GLY A 112 3.82 -1.47 18.72
CA GLY A 112 4.85 -0.44 18.80
C GLY A 112 5.23 0.05 17.39
N ASP A 113 6.54 0.11 17.15
CA ASP A 113 7.12 0.50 15.86
C ASP A 113 7.33 -0.67 14.89
N ASP A 114 7.00 -1.90 15.28
CA ASP A 114 7.22 -3.06 14.42
C ASP A 114 6.21 -3.11 13.27
N PRO A 115 6.66 -3.42 12.04
CA PRO A 115 5.78 -3.47 10.88
C PRO A 115 4.88 -4.72 10.97
N TYR A 116 3.63 -4.58 10.52
CA TYR A 116 2.69 -5.71 10.51
C TYR A 116 1.77 -5.69 9.30
N THR A 117 1.28 -6.86 8.91
CA THR A 117 0.19 -6.98 7.92
C THR A 117 -1.10 -7.26 8.64
N LEU A 118 -2.14 -6.47 8.36
CA LEU A 118 -3.48 -6.75 8.85
C LEU A 118 -4.17 -7.75 7.93
N GLN A 119 -4.46 -8.95 8.42
CA GLN A 119 -5.17 -9.99 7.67
C GLN A 119 -6.25 -10.61 8.56
N TYR A 120 -7.52 -10.38 8.21
CA TYR A 120 -8.67 -11.04 8.85
C TYR A 120 -9.16 -12.27 8.07
N GLY A 121 -8.57 -12.54 6.90
CA GLY A 121 -8.91 -13.65 6.03
C GLY A 121 -8.23 -14.97 6.43
N GLN A 122 -8.55 -16.02 5.68
CA GLN A 122 -7.92 -17.33 5.83
C GLN A 122 -6.50 -17.34 5.21
N CYS A 123 -5.73 -18.40 5.45
CA CYS A 123 -4.47 -18.63 4.75
C CYS A 123 -4.72 -18.66 3.23
N GLY A 124 -3.89 -17.94 2.45
CA GLY A 124 -4.07 -17.79 1.00
C GLY A 124 -4.94 -16.61 0.57
N GLU A 125 -5.67 -15.98 1.49
CA GLU A 125 -6.35 -14.70 1.24
C GLU A 125 -5.35 -13.54 1.36
N LYS A 126 -5.53 -12.51 0.53
CA LYS A 126 -4.68 -11.30 0.57
C LYS A 126 -4.86 -10.55 1.91
N GLY A 127 -3.76 -10.05 2.48
CA GLY A 127 -3.81 -9.09 3.58
C GLY A 127 -4.59 -7.81 3.20
N GLN A 128 -5.25 -7.18 4.17
CA GLN A 128 -5.97 -5.92 3.92
C GLN A 128 -5.02 -4.76 3.64
N TYR A 129 -4.01 -4.58 4.50
CA TYR A 129 -2.96 -3.59 4.31
C TYR A 129 -1.74 -3.92 5.18
N ILE A 130 -0.60 -3.36 4.82
CA ILE A 130 0.62 -3.32 5.63
C ILE A 130 0.66 -2.02 6.40
N HIS A 131 1.06 -2.08 7.66
CA HIS A 131 1.28 -0.91 8.50
C HIS A 131 2.78 -0.71 8.77
N PHE A 132 3.27 0.49 8.50
CA PHE A 132 4.59 0.97 8.89
C PHE A 132 4.45 2.18 9.81
N THR A 133 5.42 2.37 10.70
CA THR A 133 5.56 3.62 11.45
C THR A 133 6.64 4.51 10.83
N PRO A 134 6.55 5.84 11.00
CA PRO A 134 7.63 6.73 10.60
C PRO A 134 8.97 6.37 11.24
N ASN A 135 8.99 5.96 12.51
CA ASN A 135 10.22 5.56 13.20
C ASN A 135 10.85 4.32 12.56
N PHE A 136 10.05 3.33 12.16
CA PHE A 136 10.56 2.15 11.46
C PHE A 136 11.23 2.53 10.13
N LEU A 137 10.63 3.47 9.38
CA LEU A 137 11.15 3.90 8.08
C LEU A 137 12.37 4.83 8.21
N LEU A 138 12.42 5.66 9.25
CA LEU A 138 13.47 6.66 9.42
C LEU A 138 14.68 6.14 10.21
N THR A 139 14.50 5.12 11.04
CA THR A 139 15.58 4.57 11.88
C THR A 139 16.34 3.49 11.13
N ASP A 140 17.66 3.48 11.30
CA ASP A 140 18.50 2.41 10.79
C ASP A 140 18.41 1.16 11.69
N ASN A 141 17.46 0.29 11.38
CA ASN A 141 17.21 -0.94 12.13
C ASN A 141 18.00 -2.15 11.61
N MET A 142 19.15 -1.93 10.93
CA MET A 142 20.00 -2.98 10.36
C MET A 142 20.37 -4.09 11.36
N SER A 143 20.50 -3.75 12.65
CA SER A 143 20.86 -4.71 13.71
C SER A 143 19.75 -5.69 14.08
N ILE A 144 18.49 -5.36 13.81
CA ILE A 144 17.31 -6.18 14.18
C ILE A 144 16.78 -6.91 12.95
N TYR A 145 16.75 -6.24 11.79
CA TYR A 145 16.04 -6.71 10.59
C TYR A 145 16.96 -6.99 9.38
N GLY A 146 18.28 -6.77 9.53
CA GLY A 146 19.23 -6.87 8.42
C GLY A 146 19.01 -5.75 7.37
N PRO A 147 19.51 -5.90 6.12
CA PRO A 147 19.25 -4.92 5.07
C PRO A 147 17.74 -4.75 4.86
N ARG A 148 17.26 -3.49 4.89
CA ARG A 148 15.82 -3.13 4.95
C ARG A 148 14.96 -3.91 3.96
N GLY A 149 15.47 -4.18 2.76
CA GLY A 149 14.77 -4.96 1.72
C GLY A 149 14.31 -6.38 2.08
N ARG A 150 14.93 -7.10 3.04
CA ARG A 150 14.64 -8.54 3.28
C ARG A 150 13.31 -8.80 3.98
N ASP A 151 13.00 -8.04 5.03
CA ASP A 151 11.75 -8.24 5.80
C ASP A 151 10.58 -7.50 5.17
N ILE A 152 10.85 -6.36 4.55
CA ILE A 152 9.87 -5.66 3.73
C ILE A 152 9.41 -6.55 2.58
N TYR A 153 10.30 -7.31 1.95
CA TYR A 153 9.93 -8.35 0.99
C TYR A 153 8.93 -9.36 1.58
N PHE A 154 9.22 -9.95 2.75
CA PHE A 154 8.34 -10.95 3.36
C PHE A 154 6.95 -10.38 3.62
N ILE A 155 6.88 -9.13 4.07
CA ILE A 155 5.62 -8.44 4.37
C ILE A 155 4.86 -8.11 3.07
N PHE A 156 5.56 -7.66 2.01
CA PHE A 156 4.94 -7.43 0.70
C PHE A 156 4.42 -8.71 0.04
N MET A 157 5.05 -9.88 0.26
CA MET A 157 4.53 -11.15 -0.26
C MET A 157 3.11 -11.47 0.23
N PHE A 158 2.69 -10.99 1.41
CA PHE A 158 1.33 -11.20 1.91
C PHE A 158 0.25 -10.37 1.18
N LEU A 159 0.65 -9.40 0.36
CA LEU A 159 -0.26 -8.55 -0.43
C LEU A 159 -0.39 -8.94 -1.90
N LEU A 160 0.43 -9.89 -2.38
CA LEU A 160 0.59 -10.14 -3.81
C LEU A 160 0.02 -11.51 -4.20
N PRO A 161 -0.91 -11.60 -5.16
CA PRO A 161 -1.47 -12.87 -5.60
C PRO A 161 -0.40 -13.69 -6.34
N MET A 162 0.11 -14.74 -5.70
CA MET A 162 1.12 -15.62 -6.30
C MET A 162 0.48 -16.61 -7.29
N GLY A 163 0.45 -16.25 -8.57
CA GLY A 163 0.09 -17.14 -9.70
C GLY A 163 0.90 -16.78 -10.94
N VAL A 164 2.11 -17.36 -11.07
CA VAL A 164 3.12 -16.88 -12.04
C VAL A 164 3.09 -17.66 -13.36
N LYS A 165 2.91 -16.97 -14.50
CA LYS A 165 3.48 -17.34 -15.82
C LYS A 165 3.86 -16.10 -16.68
N THR A 166 5.17 -16.05 -17.01
CA THR A 166 5.86 -15.59 -18.25
C THR A 166 6.12 -14.10 -18.64
N HIS A 167 7.44 -13.83 -18.80
CA HIS A 167 8.25 -12.99 -19.73
C HIS A 167 8.36 -11.42 -19.71
N LYS A 168 9.56 -10.98 -19.25
CA LYS A 168 10.55 -9.92 -19.64
C LYS A 168 10.22 -8.39 -19.79
N ILE A 169 11.07 -7.56 -19.13
CA ILE A 169 11.72 -6.25 -19.49
C ILE A 169 11.47 -5.02 -18.57
N VAL A 170 12.59 -4.60 -17.94
CA VAL A 170 13.22 -3.28 -17.62
C VAL A 170 12.43 -2.09 -17.04
N ILE A 171 13.10 -1.50 -16.04
CA ILE A 171 12.78 -0.40 -15.13
C ILE A 171 12.96 0.97 -15.81
N GLU A 172 11.96 1.84 -15.67
CA GLU A 172 12.08 3.31 -15.63
C GLU A 172 10.86 3.88 -14.87
N SER A 173 11.15 4.75 -13.88
CA SER A 173 10.24 5.46 -12.96
C SER A 173 9.08 4.68 -12.31
N ILE A 174 9.35 4.13 -11.11
CA ILE A 174 8.39 3.35 -10.29
C ILE A 174 7.37 4.24 -9.57
N PHE A 175 7.61 5.54 -9.40
CA PHE A 175 6.84 6.35 -8.43
C PHE A 175 6.00 7.47 -9.05
N LYS A 176 4.75 7.57 -8.58
CA LYS A 176 3.91 8.78 -8.71
C LYS A 176 3.53 9.28 -7.32
N ILE A 177 3.70 10.58 -7.09
CA ILE A 177 3.32 11.22 -5.81
C ILE A 177 2.03 11.97 -6.02
N PHE A 178 1.02 11.68 -5.20
CA PHE A 178 -0.31 12.27 -5.29
C PHE A 178 -0.70 12.98 -4.01
N LYS A 179 -1.36 14.13 -4.14
CA LYS A 179 -1.93 14.88 -3.01
C LYS A 179 -3.36 15.34 -3.31
N LYS A 180 -4.28 15.08 -2.37
CA LYS A 180 -5.67 15.55 -2.47
C LYS A 180 -5.73 17.05 -2.13
N LYS A 181 -6.32 17.87 -3.03
CA LYS A 181 -6.66 19.28 -2.73
C LYS A 181 -7.90 19.33 -1.83
N LYS A 182 -7.93 20.28 -0.90
CA LYS A 182 -9.14 20.68 -0.17
C LYS A 182 -10.23 21.13 -1.14
#